data_AF-F7C5U2-F1
#
_entry.id   AF-F7C5U2-F1
#
_cell.length_a   1.000
_cell.length_b   1.000
_cell.length_c   1.000
_cell.angle_alpha   90.00
_cell.angle_beta   90.00
_cell.angle_gamma   90.00
#
_symmetry.space_group_name_H-M   'P 1'
#
loop_
_entity.id
_entity.type
_entity.pdbx_description
1 polymer ?
#
loop_
_entity_poly.entity_id
_entity_poly.type
_entity_poly.pdbx_seq_one_letter_code
_entity_poly.pdbx_strand_id
1 'polypeptide(L)'
;RFTAPDTLFANGSVYPPNEGFCPCRESGIQNVSTCRFGAPLFLSHPHFYNADPVLSEAVLGLNPNPKEHSLFLDIHPVTGIPMNCSVKMQLSLYIKSVKGIGQTGKIEPVVLPLLWFEQPDLSSAERSNGWQAPEHVLHAAGADAPGSSLRAVCAAGAWRPPVAGAHHLPTAQPGS
;
A
#
# COMPACT_ATOMS: atom_id res chain seq x y z
N ARG A 1 -19.89 1.47 13.33
CA ARG A 1 -18.58 1.12 12.74
C ARG A 1 -18.55 1.59 11.31
N PHE A 2 -17.50 2.30 10.91
CA PHE A 2 -17.21 2.70 9.53
C PHE A 2 -15.98 1.93 9.06
N THR A 3 -16.07 1.29 7.91
CA THR A 3 -14.97 0.54 7.31
C THR A 3 -14.58 1.22 6.01
N ALA A 4 -13.29 1.24 5.68
CA ALA A 4 -12.84 1.68 4.38
C ALA A 4 -13.57 0.88 3.29
N PRO A 5 -14.32 1.53 2.38
CA PRO A 5 -14.94 0.83 1.28
C PRO A 5 -13.87 0.36 0.31
N ASP A 6 -14.18 -0.67 -0.47
CA ASP A 6 -13.30 -1.18 -1.54
C ASP A 6 -13.01 -0.11 -2.61
N THR A 7 -13.85 0.93 -2.67
CA THR A 7 -13.66 2.09 -3.54
C THR A 7 -12.56 3.05 -3.09
N LEU A 8 -12.05 2.94 -1.86
CA LEU A 8 -11.07 3.89 -1.31
C LEU A 8 -9.80 4.01 -2.17
N PHE A 9 -9.28 2.87 -2.66
CA PHE A 9 -8.12 2.82 -3.54
C PHE A 9 -8.49 2.27 -4.93
N ALA A 10 -9.78 2.27 -5.27
CA ALA A 10 -10.21 1.72 -6.55
C ALA A 10 -9.69 2.58 -7.70
N ASN A 11 -9.38 1.91 -8.82
CA ASN A 11 -9.01 2.59 -10.05
C ASN A 11 -10.17 3.50 -10.55
N GLY A 12 -9.83 4.62 -11.20
CA GLY A 12 -10.81 5.56 -11.75
C GLY A 12 -11.79 4.95 -12.76
N SER A 13 -11.40 3.90 -13.48
CA SER A 13 -12.29 3.14 -14.36
C SER A 13 -13.32 2.30 -13.61
N VAL A 14 -13.01 1.89 -12.37
CA VAL A 14 -13.92 1.14 -11.48
C VAL A 14 -14.80 2.09 -10.68
N TYR A 15 -14.21 3.18 -10.18
CA TYR A 15 -14.89 4.20 -9.40
C TYR A 15 -14.56 5.59 -9.98
N PRO A 16 -15.42 6.14 -10.86
CA PRO A 16 -15.16 7.40 -11.57
C PRO A 16 -14.72 8.59 -10.70
N PRO A 17 -15.21 8.75 -9.45
CA PRO A 17 -14.72 9.82 -8.58
C PRO A 17 -13.22 9.75 -8.25
N ASN A 18 -12.56 8.60 -8.43
CA ASN A 18 -11.11 8.45 -8.23
C ASN A 18 -10.27 8.78 -9.47
N GLU A 19 -10.86 9.20 -10.59
CA GLU A 19 -10.12 9.50 -11.83
C GLU A 19 -9.03 10.55 -11.62
N GLY A 20 -9.27 11.55 -10.77
CA GLY A 20 -8.30 12.60 -10.44
C GLY A 20 -7.06 12.12 -9.68
N PHE A 21 -7.10 10.91 -9.12
CA PHE A 21 -5.96 10.30 -8.43
C PHE A 21 -5.10 9.38 -9.33
N CYS A 22 -5.45 9.23 -10.62
CA CYS A 22 -4.76 8.35 -11.57
C CYS A 22 -3.25 8.65 -11.63
N PRO A 23 -2.45 7.59 -11.54
CA PRO A 23 -1.68 7.14 -12.68
C PRO A 23 -2.12 5.70 -12.94
N CYS A 24 -2.78 5.55 -14.06
CA CYS A 24 -3.72 4.50 -14.35
C CYS A 24 -3.01 3.13 -14.34
N ARG A 25 -3.10 2.44 -13.19
CA ARG A 25 -2.53 1.11 -12.88
C ARG A 25 -3.62 0.24 -12.25
N GLU A 26 -3.24 -0.92 -11.73
CA GLU A 26 -4.13 -1.87 -11.06
C GLU A 26 -4.93 -1.20 -9.91
N SER A 27 -6.15 -1.68 -9.67
CA SER A 27 -7.02 -1.22 -8.60
C SER A 27 -6.48 -1.63 -7.23
N GLY A 28 -6.73 -0.81 -6.21
CA GLY A 28 -6.33 -1.06 -4.82
C GLY A 28 -4.97 -0.47 -4.41
N ILE A 29 -4.35 0.34 -5.29
CA ILE A 29 -3.12 1.10 -5.01
C ILE A 29 -3.29 2.57 -5.40
N GLN A 30 -2.67 3.45 -4.63
CA GLN A 30 -2.68 4.90 -4.86
C GLN A 30 -1.27 5.44 -5.02
N ASN A 31 -0.99 6.12 -6.13
CA ASN A 31 0.32 6.76 -6.31
C ASN A 31 0.40 8.02 -5.44
N VAL A 32 1.51 8.15 -4.72
CA VAL A 32 1.82 9.28 -3.82
C VAL A 32 3.18 9.92 -4.14
N SER A 33 3.66 9.76 -5.37
CA SER A 33 4.94 10.31 -5.82
C SER A 33 4.99 11.83 -5.73
N THR A 34 3.90 12.50 -6.08
CA THR A 34 3.75 13.96 -5.97
C THR A 34 3.82 14.43 -4.52
N CYS A 35 3.37 13.60 -3.57
CA CYS A 35 3.45 13.87 -2.14
C CYS A 35 4.85 13.58 -1.57
N ARG A 36 5.70 12.82 -2.28
CA ARG A 36 7.01 12.36 -1.78
C ARG A 36 8.15 12.65 -2.75
N PHE A 37 8.34 13.91 -3.10
CA PHE A 37 9.50 14.40 -3.86
C PHE A 37 9.77 13.62 -5.17
N GLY A 38 8.73 13.09 -5.82
CA GLY A 38 8.85 12.30 -7.05
C GLY A 38 9.27 10.84 -6.86
N ALA A 39 9.41 10.35 -5.63
CA ALA A 39 9.70 8.94 -5.37
C ALA A 39 8.55 8.05 -5.89
N PRO A 40 8.82 6.90 -6.55
CA PRO A 40 7.79 6.08 -7.19
C PRO A 40 7.05 5.21 -6.17
N LEU A 41 6.39 5.85 -5.20
CA LEU A 41 5.74 5.22 -4.06
C LEU A 41 4.23 5.09 -4.25
N PHE A 42 3.70 4.00 -3.72
CA PHE A 42 2.28 3.66 -3.74
C PHE A 42 1.78 3.33 -2.33
N LEU A 43 0.57 3.78 -2.01
CA LEU A 43 -0.18 3.38 -0.83
C LEU A 43 -1.19 2.28 -1.18
N SER A 44 -1.47 1.39 -0.23
CA SER A 44 -2.49 0.34 -0.35
C SER A 44 -2.91 -0.14 1.05
N HIS A 45 -3.89 -1.02 1.14
CA HIS A 45 -4.07 -1.82 2.35
C HIS A 45 -2.92 -2.85 2.50
N PRO A 46 -2.62 -3.31 3.74
CA PRO A 46 -1.60 -4.33 3.95
C PRO A 46 -1.82 -5.59 3.13
N HIS A 47 -0.72 -6.15 2.62
CA HIS A 47 -0.70 -7.32 1.76
C HIS A 47 -1.60 -7.19 0.52
N PHE A 48 -1.86 -5.96 0.06
CA PHE A 48 -2.77 -5.67 -1.06
C PHE A 48 -4.21 -6.18 -0.81
N TYR A 49 -4.68 -6.10 0.43
CA TYR A 49 -6.09 -6.38 0.74
C TYR A 49 -7.03 -5.44 -0.05
N ASN A 50 -8.11 -5.99 -0.60
CA ASN A 50 -9.06 -5.28 -1.49
C ASN A 50 -8.42 -4.65 -2.74
N ALA A 51 -7.33 -5.25 -3.25
CA ALA A 51 -6.68 -4.83 -4.48
C ALA A 51 -6.78 -5.90 -5.57
N ASP A 52 -6.39 -5.55 -6.80
CA ASP A 52 -6.35 -6.52 -7.89
C ASP A 52 -5.38 -7.68 -7.55
N PRO A 53 -5.80 -8.95 -7.74
CA PRO A 53 -5.02 -10.12 -7.33
C PRO A 53 -3.60 -10.15 -7.88
N VAL A 54 -3.38 -9.62 -9.09
CA VAL A 54 -2.07 -9.53 -9.76
C VAL A 54 -1.01 -8.84 -8.90
N LEU A 55 -1.40 -7.88 -8.04
CA LEU A 55 -0.47 -7.20 -7.13
C LEU A 55 0.03 -8.14 -6.02
N SER A 56 -0.88 -8.94 -5.45
CA SER A 56 -0.56 -9.91 -4.41
C SER A 56 0.18 -11.14 -4.95
N GLU A 57 -0.18 -11.58 -6.16
CA GLU A 57 0.41 -12.76 -6.81
C GLU A 57 1.84 -12.51 -7.32
N ALA A 58 2.18 -11.25 -7.62
CA ALA A 58 3.52 -10.86 -8.08
C ALA A 58 4.61 -11.00 -7.00
N VAL A 59 4.24 -11.12 -5.71
CA VAL A 59 5.17 -11.13 -4.57
C VAL A 59 4.86 -12.30 -3.64
N LEU A 60 5.86 -13.15 -3.34
CA LEU A 60 5.65 -14.26 -2.42
C LEU A 60 5.44 -13.79 -0.98
N GLY A 61 4.72 -14.59 -0.20
CA GLY A 61 4.57 -14.36 1.24
C GLY A 61 3.50 -13.32 1.60
N LEU A 62 2.73 -12.83 0.63
CA LEU A 62 1.57 -12.00 0.90
C LEU A 62 0.33 -12.86 1.20
N ASN A 63 -0.40 -12.50 2.27
CA ASN A 63 -1.62 -13.18 2.68
C ASN A 63 -2.68 -12.15 3.07
N PRO A 64 -3.41 -11.56 2.11
CA PRO A 64 -4.45 -10.58 2.40
C PRO A 64 -5.52 -11.19 3.32
N ASN A 65 -5.79 -10.55 4.46
CA ASN A 65 -6.75 -11.03 5.44
C ASN A 65 -7.65 -9.88 5.94
N PRO A 66 -8.98 -9.99 5.84
CA PRO A 66 -9.89 -8.94 6.30
C PRO A 66 -9.74 -8.57 7.78
N LYS A 67 -9.49 -9.55 8.65
CA LYS A 67 -9.37 -9.32 10.10
C LYS A 67 -8.07 -8.59 10.43
N GLU A 68 -6.99 -8.89 9.73
CA GLU A 68 -5.67 -8.32 10.02
C GLU A 68 -5.40 -7.03 9.25
N HIS A 69 -5.97 -6.87 8.05
CA HIS A 69 -5.60 -5.82 7.09
C HIS A 69 -6.72 -4.85 6.73
N SER A 70 -7.93 -4.99 7.33
CA SER A 70 -8.99 -3.99 7.15
C SER A 70 -8.70 -2.69 7.90
N LEU A 71 -9.14 -1.59 7.29
CA LEU A 71 -9.17 -0.27 7.89
C LEU A 71 -10.58 0.03 8.40
N PHE A 72 -10.73 0.35 9.68
CA PHE A 72 -12.02 0.74 10.26
C PHE A 72 -11.89 1.77 11.38
N LEU A 73 -12.98 2.52 11.59
CA LEU A 73 -13.15 3.49 12.66
C LEU A 73 -14.50 3.26 13.34
N ASP A 74 -14.49 3.08 14.65
CA ASP A 74 -15.69 3.08 15.49
C ASP A 74 -15.86 4.46 16.10
N ILE A 75 -16.88 5.19 15.64
CA ILE A 75 -17.15 6.56 16.06
C ILE A 75 -18.36 6.57 16.99
N HIS A 76 -18.26 7.26 18.12
CA HIS A 76 -19.37 7.48 19.02
C HIS A 76 -20.43 8.37 18.34
N PRO A 77 -21.70 7.92 18.23
CA PRO A 77 -22.68 8.51 17.32
C PRO A 77 -23.11 9.94 17.67
N VAL A 78 -22.99 10.34 18.94
CA VAL A 78 -23.41 11.68 19.41
C VAL A 78 -22.24 12.66 19.46
N THR A 79 -21.08 12.21 19.93
CA THR A 79 -19.93 13.09 20.18
C THR A 79 -18.94 13.13 19.01
N GLY A 80 -19.02 12.17 18.08
CA GLY A 80 -18.08 12.06 16.97
C GLY A 80 -16.69 11.55 17.35
N ILE A 81 -16.47 11.20 18.63
CA ILE A 81 -15.18 10.75 19.14
C ILE A 81 -14.90 9.31 18.65
N PRO A 82 -13.71 9.03 18.07
CA PRO A 82 -13.31 7.67 17.71
C PRO A 82 -13.00 6.84 18.96
N MET A 83 -13.79 5.80 19.21
CA MET A 83 -13.66 4.91 20.37
C MET A 83 -12.71 3.74 20.12
N ASN A 84 -12.54 3.33 18.86
CA ASN A 84 -11.65 2.25 18.44
C ASN A 84 -11.30 2.42 16.96
N CYS A 85 -10.02 2.42 16.64
CA CYS A 85 -9.52 2.64 15.28
C CYS A 85 -8.49 1.57 14.90
N SER A 86 -8.63 1.04 13.70
CA SER A 86 -7.60 0.24 13.03
C SER A 86 -7.27 0.97 11.73
N VAL A 87 -6.26 1.83 11.74
CA VAL A 87 -5.77 2.52 10.55
C VAL A 87 -4.49 1.82 10.11
N LYS A 88 -4.60 1.01 9.06
CA LYS A 88 -3.50 0.20 8.53
C LYS A 88 -3.25 0.55 7.08
N MET A 89 -2.01 0.86 6.76
CA MET A 89 -1.60 1.25 5.41
C MET A 89 -0.26 0.62 5.05
N GLN A 90 -0.09 0.30 3.78
CA GLN A 90 1.12 -0.27 3.22
C GLN A 90 1.77 0.70 2.26
N LEU A 91 3.07 0.88 2.42
CA LEU A 91 3.92 1.61 1.50
C LEU A 91 4.64 0.63 0.57
N SER A 92 4.49 0.85 -0.73
CA SER A 92 5.09 0.03 -1.78
C SER A 92 5.91 0.89 -2.74
N LEU A 93 6.92 0.30 -3.37
CA LEU A 93 7.78 0.95 -4.36
C LEU A 93 7.53 0.33 -5.74
N TYR A 94 7.32 1.16 -6.74
CA TYR A 94 7.27 0.69 -8.12
C TYR A 94 8.68 0.57 -8.69
N ILE A 95 9.06 -0.66 -9.03
CA ILE A 95 10.38 -1.01 -9.57
C ILE A 95 10.20 -1.48 -10.99
N LYS A 96 11.06 -1.01 -11.90
CA LYS A 96 11.13 -1.45 -13.29
C LYS A 96 12.59 -1.45 -13.76
N SER A 97 12.87 -2.15 -14.85
CA SER A 97 14.17 -2.05 -15.51
C SER A 97 14.47 -0.61 -15.97
N VAL A 98 15.68 -0.14 -15.67
CA VAL A 98 16.17 1.19 -16.05
C VAL A 98 17.45 1.02 -16.87
N LYS A 99 17.42 1.51 -18.12
CA LYS A 99 18.60 1.51 -18.98
C LYS A 99 19.73 2.28 -18.30
N GLY A 100 20.92 1.69 -18.24
CA GLY A 100 22.10 2.27 -17.60
C GLY A 100 22.32 1.85 -16.13
N ILE A 101 21.36 1.15 -15.51
CA ILE A 101 21.54 0.57 -14.16
C ILE A 101 21.53 -0.95 -14.28
N GLY A 102 22.72 -1.56 -14.20
CA GLY A 102 22.88 -3.02 -14.40
C GLY A 102 22.06 -3.87 -13.43
N GLN A 103 21.85 -3.37 -12.21
CA GLN A 103 21.11 -4.05 -11.15
C GLN A 103 19.62 -4.24 -11.47
N THR A 104 19.02 -3.37 -12.29
CA THR A 104 17.59 -3.46 -12.65
C THR A 104 17.35 -4.13 -14.00
N GLY A 105 18.42 -4.51 -14.72
CA GLY A 105 18.35 -4.94 -16.12
C GLY A 105 17.44 -6.15 -16.41
N LYS A 106 17.15 -6.99 -15.40
CA LYS A 106 16.28 -8.19 -15.52
C LYS A 106 15.02 -8.12 -14.67
N ILE A 107 14.67 -6.94 -14.15
CA ILE A 107 13.50 -6.79 -13.27
C ILE A 107 12.27 -6.44 -14.11
N GLU A 108 11.27 -7.31 -14.04
CA GLU A 108 9.94 -7.01 -14.56
C GLU A 108 9.24 -5.94 -13.71
N PRO A 109 8.45 -5.05 -14.32
CA PRO A 109 7.72 -4.02 -13.58
C PRO A 109 6.86 -4.62 -12.46
N VAL A 110 7.10 -4.18 -11.21
CA VAL A 110 6.39 -4.70 -10.03
C VAL A 110 6.18 -3.61 -8.99
N VAL A 111 5.07 -3.68 -8.27
CA VAL A 111 4.80 -2.87 -7.07
C VAL A 111 5.25 -3.69 -5.87
N LEU A 112 6.46 -3.40 -5.38
CA LEU A 112 7.09 -4.14 -4.30
C LEU A 112 6.66 -3.55 -2.94
N PRO A 113 5.94 -4.30 -2.08
CA PRO A 113 5.62 -3.84 -0.74
C PRO A 113 6.90 -3.74 0.09
N LEU A 114 7.12 -2.59 0.74
CA LEU A 114 8.28 -2.36 1.59
C LEU A 114 7.95 -2.64 3.05
N LEU A 115 6.89 -1.99 3.52
CA LEU A 115 6.43 -2.07 4.90
C LEU A 115 4.95 -1.69 4.95
N TRP A 116 4.26 -2.19 5.97
CA TRP A 116 2.99 -1.64 6.39
C TRP A 116 3.08 -1.22 7.85
N PHE A 117 2.22 -0.27 8.22
CA PHE A 117 2.17 0.28 9.56
C PHE A 117 0.71 0.39 10.01
N GLU A 118 0.55 0.34 11.31
CA GLU A 118 -0.71 0.53 12.01
C GLU A 118 -0.59 1.75 12.91
N GLN A 119 -1.56 2.66 12.84
CA GLN A 119 -1.62 3.76 13.78
C GLN A 119 -2.18 3.24 15.12
N PRO A 120 -1.52 3.51 16.25
CA PRO A 120 -2.02 3.10 17.56
C PRO A 120 -3.39 3.76 17.86
N ASP A 121 -4.20 3.04 18.62
CA ASP A 121 -5.57 3.44 18.97
C ASP A 121 -5.61 4.81 19.67
N LEU A 122 -6.34 5.77 19.09
CA LEU A 122 -6.56 7.11 19.65
C LEU A 122 -7.27 7.06 21.01
N SER A 123 -8.07 6.02 21.27
CA SER A 123 -8.76 5.84 22.57
C SER A 123 -7.76 5.65 23.72
N SER A 124 -6.58 5.11 23.44
CA SER A 124 -5.50 4.94 24.43
C SER A 124 -4.83 6.27 24.80
N ALA A 125 -4.76 7.22 23.85
CA ALA A 125 -4.25 8.56 24.07
C ALA A 125 -5.25 9.45 24.84
N GLU A 126 -6.56 9.26 24.62
CA GLU A 126 -7.62 9.95 25.40
C GLU A 126 -7.73 9.41 26.82
N ARG A 127 -7.56 8.10 27.03
CA ARG A 127 -7.61 7.48 28.37
C ARG A 127 -6.43 7.88 29.27
N SER A 128 -5.31 8.34 28.70
CA SER A 128 -4.16 8.80 29.50
C SER A 128 -4.28 10.26 29.94
N ASN A 129 -4.92 11.13 29.14
CA ASN A 129 -4.93 12.57 29.38
C ASN A 129 -6.36 13.11 29.32
N GLY A 130 -7.02 13.23 30.48
CA GLY A 130 -8.36 13.81 30.58
C GLY A 130 -8.43 15.17 29.89
N TRP A 131 -9.32 15.28 28.90
CA TRP A 131 -9.75 16.50 28.19
C TRP A 131 -8.69 17.59 28.06
N GLN A 132 -7.57 17.27 27.42
CA GLN A 132 -6.69 18.27 26.84
C GLN A 132 -6.51 17.87 25.38
N ALA A 133 -7.16 18.61 24.47
CA ALA A 133 -6.79 18.56 23.06
C ALA A 133 -5.30 18.88 22.99
N PRO A 134 -4.44 17.94 22.56
CA PRO A 134 -3.02 18.22 22.50
C PRO A 134 -2.79 19.28 21.42
N GLU A 135 -2.04 20.36 21.73
CA GLU A 135 -1.54 21.33 20.74
C GLU A 135 -0.78 20.66 19.57
N HIS A 136 -0.43 19.38 19.73
CA HIS A 136 0.19 18.52 18.74
C HIS A 136 -0.69 18.17 17.52
N VAL A 137 -2.00 18.45 17.53
CA VAL A 137 -2.87 18.25 16.36
C VAL A 137 -2.56 19.24 15.21
N LEU A 138 -1.89 20.37 15.49
CA LEU A 138 -1.46 21.32 14.45
C LEU A 138 -0.15 20.95 13.73
N HIS A 139 0.58 19.93 14.18
CA HIS A 139 1.90 19.59 13.62
C HIS A 139 1.93 18.32 12.76
N ALA A 140 0.78 17.78 12.33
CA ALA A 140 0.72 16.62 11.42
C ALA A 140 1.09 16.94 9.94
N ALA A 141 1.82 18.05 9.71
CA ALA A 141 2.49 18.38 8.46
C ALA A 141 3.99 18.67 8.71
N GLY A 142 4.64 17.81 9.47
CA GLY A 142 6.08 17.91 9.72
C GLY A 142 6.57 16.60 10.30
N ALA A 143 7.50 15.95 9.59
CA ALA A 143 8.17 14.76 10.08
C ALA A 143 8.90 15.08 11.39
N ASP A 144 8.47 14.48 12.50
CA ASP A 144 9.28 14.03 13.65
C ASP A 144 8.38 13.86 14.88
N ALA A 145 8.00 12.62 15.19
CA ALA A 145 7.44 12.25 16.48
C ALA A 145 8.05 10.90 16.94
N PRO A 146 8.88 10.89 18.01
CA PRO A 146 9.39 9.67 18.59
C PRO A 146 8.29 9.04 19.45
N GLY A 147 7.74 7.91 19.01
CA GLY A 147 6.67 7.22 19.74
C GLY A 147 5.72 6.38 18.88
N SER A 148 5.84 6.42 17.55
CA SER A 148 5.15 5.47 16.69
C SER A 148 5.72 4.07 16.94
N SER A 149 4.91 3.17 17.50
CA SER A 149 5.21 1.74 17.45
C SER A 149 5.10 1.31 15.98
N LEU A 150 6.16 1.51 15.19
CA LEU A 150 6.32 0.84 13.91
C LEU A 150 6.42 -0.66 14.22
N ARG A 151 5.29 -1.35 14.23
CA ARG A 151 5.30 -2.78 13.90
C ARG A 151 5.59 -2.87 12.40
N ALA A 152 6.86 -2.70 12.04
CA ALA A 152 7.36 -3.04 10.72
C ALA A 152 7.32 -4.56 10.59
N VAL A 153 6.19 -5.12 10.19
CA VAL A 153 6.15 -6.50 9.72
C VAL A 153 6.63 -6.46 8.28
N CYS A 154 7.95 -6.51 8.09
CA CYS A 154 8.52 -6.77 6.78
C CYS A 154 8.12 -8.19 6.38
N ALA A 155 7.16 -8.32 5.46
CA ALA A 155 7.01 -9.56 4.71
C ALA A 155 8.24 -9.66 3.80
N ALA A 156 9.21 -10.49 4.19
CA ALA A 156 10.34 -10.86 3.35
C ALA A 156 9.85 -11.76 2.21
N GLY A 157 9.18 -11.15 1.23
CA GLY A 157 8.63 -11.82 0.07
C GLY A 157 9.68 -11.96 -1.02
N ALA A 158 10.08 -13.19 -1.34
CA ALA A 158 10.90 -13.44 -2.52
C ALA A 158 10.08 -13.15 -3.79
N TRP A 159 10.66 -12.42 -4.75
CA TRP A 159 10.04 -12.20 -6.06
C TRP A 159 9.97 -13.51 -6.85
N ARG A 160 8.82 -13.81 -7.48
CA ARG A 160 8.69 -14.94 -8.42
C ARG A 160 9.10 -14.50 -9.83
N PRO A 161 10.11 -15.13 -10.45
CA PRO A 161 10.32 -14.97 -11.88
C PRO A 161 9.14 -15.63 -12.64
N PRO A 162 8.76 -15.11 -13.82
CA PRO A 162 7.73 -15.72 -14.65
C PRO A 162 8.16 -17.12 -15.10
N VAL A 163 7.22 -18.08 -15.06
CA VAL A 163 7.41 -19.41 -15.63
C VAL A 163 7.51 -19.24 -17.14
N ALA A 164 8.68 -19.51 -17.71
CA ALA A 164 8.87 -19.52 -19.15
C ALA A 164 7.94 -20.59 -19.76
N GLY A 165 6.85 -20.15 -20.38
CA GLY A 165 6.04 -21.00 -21.24
C GLY A 165 6.90 -21.50 -22.38
N ALA A 166 7.01 -22.82 -22.50
CA ALA A 166 7.67 -23.50 -23.60
C ALA A 166 6.92 -23.21 -24.92
N HIS A 167 7.28 -22.13 -25.61
CA HIS A 167 6.95 -21.96 -27.02
C HIS A 167 8.07 -22.59 -27.85
N HIS A 168 7.72 -23.65 -28.58
CA HIS A 168 8.53 -24.26 -29.63
C HIS A 168 9.13 -23.18 -30.55
N LEU A 169 10.45 -23.04 -30.55
CA LEU A 169 11.17 -22.35 -31.63
C LEU A 169 11.05 -23.17 -32.91
N PRO A 170 10.65 -22.60 -34.06
CA PRO A 170 10.97 -23.19 -35.35
C PRO A 170 12.47 -23.00 -35.61
N THR A 171 13.16 -24.11 -35.83
CA THR A 171 14.54 -24.19 -36.30
C THR A 171 14.74 -23.38 -37.58
N ALA A 172 15.53 -22.32 -37.51
CA ALA A 172 16.07 -21.64 -38.69
C ALA A 172 17.24 -22.47 -39.25
N GLN A 173 17.15 -22.88 -40.52
CA GLN A 173 18.28 -23.46 -41.25
C GLN A 173 19.28 -22.37 -41.67
N PRO A 174 20.59 -22.67 -41.72
CA PRO A 174 21.60 -21.72 -42.15
C PRO A 174 21.60 -21.57 -43.67
N GLY A 175 21.79 -20.33 -44.14
CA GLY A 175 21.68 -19.96 -45.54
C GLY A 175 22.85 -20.40 -46.43
N SER A 176 22.61 -20.20 -47.73
CA SER A 176 23.59 -19.92 -48.79
C SER A 176 22.96 -18.95 -49.77
#